data_AF-A0A2W7PQS0-F1
#
_entry.id   AF-A0A2W7PQS0-F1
#
_cell.length_a   1.000
_cell.length_b   1.000
_cell.length_c   1.000
_cell.angle_alpha   90.00
_cell.angle_beta   90.00
_cell.angle_gamma   90.00
#
_symmetry.space_group_name_H-M   'P 1'
#
loop_
_entity.id
_entity.type
_entity.pdbx_description
1 polymer ?
#
loop_
_entity_poly.entity_id
_entity_poly.type
_entity_poly.pdbx_seq_one_letter_code
_entity_poly.pdbx_strand_id
1 'polypeptide(L)'
;MHHFTTGDLVTDQNLGRLDHLADLAQLAPGPEQMHNWLLAVIGSKEMLPPAVAQQIKGNFYLGDLHYKWSEEFRTREWTKLIEGLRRDIDQLALQDLTVTATDRPCSRGETIVELCDELDAEGHGTLRFNTLVRRLRSIAVYDTVSDARTLERLAKRKKVDPYEITRTIHHLKLVARRMFYVKD
;
A
#
# COMPACT_ATOMS: atom_id res chain seq x y z
N MET A 1 -14.11 -5.38 12.58
CA MET A 1 -13.39 -5.76 11.36
C MET A 1 -14.34 -6.39 10.35
N HIS A 2 -14.59 -5.68 9.26
CA HIS A 2 -15.44 -6.05 8.12
C HIS A 2 -14.65 -6.88 7.11
N HIS A 3 -15.36 -7.66 6.30
CA HIS A 3 -14.79 -8.43 5.20
C HIS A 3 -15.33 -7.89 3.87
N PHE A 4 -14.46 -7.26 3.07
CA PHE A 4 -14.80 -6.73 1.75
C PHE A 4 -14.46 -7.76 0.66
N THR A 5 -15.36 -7.93 -0.30
CA THR A 5 -15.17 -8.81 -1.47
C THR A 5 -15.61 -8.09 -2.72
N THR A 6 -14.82 -7.12 -3.15
CA THR A 6 -15.14 -6.27 -4.30
C THR A 6 -14.76 -6.90 -5.65
N GLY A 7 -14.05 -8.02 -5.61
CA GLY A 7 -13.46 -8.68 -6.78
C GLY A 7 -12.07 -8.15 -7.15
N ASP A 8 -11.59 -7.13 -6.45
CA ASP A 8 -10.27 -6.55 -6.61
C ASP A 8 -9.49 -6.56 -5.28
N LEU A 9 -8.41 -7.34 -5.23
CA LEU A 9 -7.65 -7.59 -4.01
C LEU A 9 -7.06 -6.31 -3.38
N VAL A 10 -6.63 -5.35 -4.21
CA VAL A 10 -6.05 -4.08 -3.73
C VAL A 10 -7.12 -3.23 -3.06
N THR A 11 -8.30 -3.13 -3.66
CA THR A 11 -9.44 -2.44 -3.07
C THR A 11 -9.82 -3.08 -1.75
N ASP A 12 -9.95 -4.42 -1.72
CA ASP A 12 -10.30 -5.16 -0.51
C ASP A 12 -9.28 -4.95 0.62
N GLN A 13 -7.98 -4.99 0.30
CA GLN A 13 -6.92 -4.74 1.29
C GLN A 13 -6.91 -3.29 1.80
N ASN A 14 -7.11 -2.30 0.93
CA ASN A 14 -7.15 -0.90 1.36
C ASN A 14 -8.40 -0.59 2.19
N LEU A 15 -9.56 -1.17 1.86
CA LEU A 15 -10.76 -1.09 2.69
C LEU A 15 -10.55 -1.77 4.05
N GLY A 16 -9.97 -2.97 4.08
CA GLY A 16 -9.62 -3.66 5.33
C GLY A 16 -8.60 -2.88 6.18
N ARG A 17 -7.65 -2.19 5.55
CA ARG A 17 -6.72 -1.29 6.24
C ARG A 17 -7.43 -0.07 6.82
N LEU A 18 -8.33 0.56 6.08
CA LEU A 18 -9.12 1.70 6.57
C LEU A 18 -10.01 1.30 7.75
N ASP A 19 -10.64 0.13 7.68
CA ASP A 19 -11.40 -0.45 8.78
C ASP A 19 -10.53 -0.69 10.03
N HIS A 20 -9.35 -1.28 9.86
CA HIS A 20 -8.38 -1.41 10.96
C HIS A 20 -7.97 -0.05 11.55
N LEU A 21 -7.73 0.97 10.71
CA LEU A 21 -7.38 2.32 11.14
C LEU A 21 -8.54 3.02 11.89
N ALA A 22 -9.79 2.70 11.55
CA ALA A 22 -10.99 3.17 12.25
C ALA A 22 -11.20 2.47 13.61
N ASP A 23 -10.53 1.34 13.83
CA ASP A 23 -10.52 0.61 15.09
C ASP A 23 -9.43 1.06 16.08
N LEU A 24 -8.47 1.90 15.65
CA LEU A 24 -7.38 2.43 16.49
C LEU A 24 -7.82 3.51 17.51
N ALA A 25 -9.12 3.61 17.81
CA ALA A 25 -9.75 4.65 18.63
C ALA A 25 -9.22 4.80 20.06
N GLN A 26 -8.38 3.89 20.55
CA GLN A 26 -8.01 3.78 21.97
C GLN A 26 -6.77 4.56 22.41
N LEU A 27 -6.07 5.28 21.51
CA LEU A 27 -4.84 6.00 21.85
C LEU A 27 -5.02 7.50 21.65
N ALA A 28 -4.74 8.30 22.68
CA ALA A 28 -4.60 9.76 22.54
C ALA A 28 -3.34 10.04 21.71
N PRO A 29 -3.46 10.51 20.46
CA PRO A 29 -2.30 10.54 19.60
C PRO A 29 -1.40 11.72 19.96
N GLY A 30 -0.11 11.43 20.08
CA GLY A 30 0.91 12.45 19.82
C GLY A 30 0.75 12.98 18.38
N PRO A 31 1.28 14.17 18.07
CA PRO A 31 1.17 14.75 16.74
C PRO A 31 1.74 13.84 15.64
N GLU A 32 2.88 13.18 15.90
CA GLU A 32 3.48 12.17 14.99
C GLU A 32 2.56 10.98 14.73
N GLN A 33 1.87 10.49 15.75
CA GLN A 33 0.95 9.36 15.58
C GLN A 33 -0.26 9.76 14.74
N MET A 34 -0.78 10.97 14.96
CA MET A 34 -1.83 11.53 14.13
C MET A 34 -1.35 11.72 12.68
N HIS A 35 -0.13 12.22 12.48
CA HIS A 35 0.47 12.39 11.16
C HIS A 35 0.50 11.06 10.39
N ASN A 36 1.09 10.03 10.99
CA ASN A 36 1.24 8.72 10.38
C ASN A 36 -0.12 8.06 10.06
N TRP A 37 -1.10 8.25 10.93
CA TRP A 37 -2.46 7.77 10.69
C TRP A 37 -3.13 8.52 9.52
N LEU A 38 -3.01 9.85 9.46
CA LEU A 38 -3.55 10.65 8.34
C LEU A 38 -2.94 10.21 7.01
N LEU A 39 -1.61 10.04 6.95
CA LEU A 39 -0.94 9.54 5.75
C LEU A 39 -1.42 8.14 5.36
N ALA A 40 -1.62 7.25 6.34
CA ALA A 40 -2.13 5.90 6.08
C ALA A 40 -3.57 5.91 5.54
N VAL A 41 -4.45 6.76 6.09
CA VAL A 41 -5.83 6.92 5.61
C VAL A 41 -5.84 7.51 4.19
N ILE A 42 -5.08 8.58 3.96
CA ILE A 42 -4.97 9.23 2.65
C ILE A 42 -4.47 8.24 1.60
N GLY A 43 -3.33 7.58 1.85
CA GLY A 43 -2.76 6.62 0.90
C GLY A 43 -3.71 5.47 0.59
N SER A 44 -4.40 4.94 1.60
CA SER A 44 -5.38 3.86 1.39
C SER A 44 -6.58 4.35 0.58
N LYS A 45 -7.10 5.56 0.86
CA LYS A 45 -8.22 6.17 0.14
C LYS A 45 -7.88 6.49 -1.32
N GLU A 46 -6.67 6.99 -1.59
CA GLU A 46 -6.20 7.31 -2.95
C GLU A 46 -6.05 6.09 -3.85
N MET A 47 -5.90 4.90 -3.26
CA MET A 47 -5.82 3.62 -3.97
C MET A 47 -7.18 2.96 -4.22
N LEU A 48 -8.27 3.53 -3.70
CA LEU A 48 -9.62 3.03 -3.97
C LEU A 48 -10.15 3.56 -5.32
N PRO A 49 -11.09 2.83 -5.95
CA PRO A 49 -11.88 3.37 -7.05
C PRO A 49 -12.56 4.70 -6.66
N PRO A 50 -12.64 5.72 -7.53
CA PRO A 50 -13.24 7.02 -7.21
C PRO A 50 -14.65 6.92 -6.64
N ALA A 51 -15.47 6.01 -7.16
CA ALA A 51 -16.83 5.78 -6.69
C ALA A 51 -16.90 5.31 -5.22
N VAL A 52 -15.90 4.56 -4.77
CA VAL A 52 -15.77 4.11 -3.37
C VAL A 52 -15.12 5.22 -2.53
N ALA A 53 -14.03 5.83 -3.02
CA ALA A 53 -13.31 6.89 -2.32
C ALA A 53 -14.19 8.11 -1.99
N GLN A 54 -15.13 8.47 -2.87
CA GLN A 54 -16.07 9.57 -2.66
C GLN A 54 -17.04 9.35 -1.49
N GLN A 55 -17.27 8.09 -1.10
CA GLN A 55 -18.13 7.77 0.04
C GLN A 55 -17.43 8.00 1.39
N ILE A 56 -16.10 8.10 1.39
CA ILE A 56 -15.31 8.44 2.57
C ILE A 56 -15.21 9.97 2.65
N LYS A 57 -16.04 10.58 3.51
CA LYS A 57 -16.30 12.03 3.56
C LYS A 57 -15.38 12.79 4.51
N GLY A 58 -14.64 12.09 5.37
CA GLY A 58 -13.67 12.73 6.27
C GLY A 58 -12.64 13.60 5.53
N ASN A 59 -12.33 14.77 6.09
CA ASN A 59 -11.26 15.63 5.59
C ASN A 59 -9.94 15.29 6.31
N PHE A 60 -9.10 14.49 5.66
CA PHE A 60 -7.83 14.03 6.22
C PHE A 60 -6.63 14.89 5.81
N TYR A 61 -6.79 15.84 4.88
CA TYR A 61 -5.70 16.69 4.40
C TYR A 61 -5.53 17.92 5.31
N LEU A 62 -4.89 17.70 6.46
CA LEU A 62 -4.67 18.74 7.48
C LEU A 62 -3.32 19.47 7.36
N GLY A 63 -2.45 19.06 6.43
CA GLY A 63 -1.06 19.52 6.37
C GLY A 63 -0.37 19.34 7.73
N ASP A 64 0.35 20.36 8.20
CA ASP A 64 1.08 20.31 9.47
C ASP A 64 0.31 20.90 10.67
N LEU A 65 -1.00 21.16 10.51
CA LEU A 65 -1.78 21.86 11.54
C LEU A 65 -1.81 21.13 12.89
N HIS A 66 -1.83 19.79 12.86
CA HIS A 66 -1.89 18.94 14.05
C HIS A 66 -0.64 19.02 14.94
N TYR A 67 0.49 19.47 14.41
CA TYR A 67 1.70 19.78 15.20
C TYR A 67 1.58 21.09 15.99
N LYS A 68 0.69 22.00 15.57
CA LYS A 68 0.51 23.33 16.17
C LYS A 68 -0.66 23.38 17.15
N TRP A 69 -1.50 22.34 17.19
CA TRP A 69 -2.65 22.27 18.07
C TRP A 69 -2.27 21.92 19.51
N SER A 70 -3.05 22.45 20.45
CA SER A 70 -3.03 21.95 21.82
C SER A 70 -3.44 20.48 21.86
N GLU A 71 -3.00 19.76 22.89
CA GLU A 71 -3.35 18.35 23.08
C GLU A 71 -4.86 18.11 23.13
N GLU A 72 -5.60 18.96 23.84
CA GLU A 72 -7.06 18.89 23.91
C GLU A 72 -7.72 19.03 22.54
N PHE A 73 -7.28 20.02 21.74
CA PHE A 73 -7.82 20.23 20.41
C PHE A 73 -7.49 19.06 19.48
N ARG A 74 -6.24 18.58 19.52
CA ARG A 74 -5.80 17.42 18.72
C ARG A 74 -6.59 16.17 19.06
N THR A 75 -6.79 15.88 20.35
CA THR A 75 -7.56 14.72 20.81
C THR A 75 -9.02 14.80 20.35
N ARG A 76 -9.62 15.98 20.40
CA ARG A 76 -10.98 16.21 19.90
C ARG A 76 -11.09 15.99 18.39
N GLU A 77 -10.17 16.55 17.60
CA GLU A 77 -10.20 16.37 16.14
C GLU A 77 -9.87 14.94 15.73
N TRP A 78 -8.94 14.28 16.42
CA TRP A 78 -8.67 12.84 16.25
C TRP A 78 -9.92 11.99 16.43
N THR A 79 -10.65 12.22 17.53
CA THR A 79 -11.88 11.49 17.85
C THR A 79 -12.90 11.65 16.72
N LYS A 80 -13.13 12.90 16.27
CA LYS A 80 -14.04 13.18 15.15
C LYS A 80 -13.64 12.48 13.86
N LEU A 81 -12.33 12.46 13.53
CA LEU A 81 -11.83 11.84 12.31
C LEU A 81 -11.99 10.32 12.34
N ILE A 82 -11.69 9.69 13.47
CA ILE A 82 -11.87 8.24 13.65
C ILE A 82 -13.35 7.87 13.59
N GLU A 83 -14.22 8.57 14.31
CA GLU A 83 -15.66 8.32 14.29
C GLU A 83 -16.26 8.53 12.90
N GLY A 84 -15.81 9.56 12.20
CA GLY A 84 -16.18 9.82 10.81
C GLY A 84 -15.74 8.70 9.88
N LEU A 85 -14.47 8.29 9.95
CA LEU A 85 -13.95 7.20 9.15
C LEU A 85 -14.69 5.88 9.44
N ARG A 86 -14.92 5.56 10.71
CA ARG A 86 -15.67 4.37 11.12
C ARG A 86 -17.06 4.36 10.52
N ARG A 87 -17.80 5.46 10.64
CA ARG A 87 -19.15 5.58 10.07
C ARG A 87 -19.15 5.35 8.55
N ASP A 88 -18.21 5.95 7.84
CA ASP A 88 -18.11 5.81 6.39
C ASP A 88 -17.78 4.37 5.98
N ILE A 89 -16.88 3.70 6.71
CA ILE A 89 -16.52 2.29 6.50
C ILE A 89 -17.68 1.35 6.83
N ASP A 90 -18.37 1.56 7.94
CA ASP A 90 -19.56 0.79 8.31
C ASP A 90 -20.65 0.92 7.23
N GLN A 91 -20.83 2.11 6.67
CA GLN A 91 -21.78 2.33 5.57
C GLN A 91 -21.35 1.63 4.27
N LEU A 92 -20.05 1.62 3.96
CA LEU A 92 -19.51 0.91 2.80
C LEU A 92 -19.67 -0.61 2.92
N ALA A 93 -19.49 -1.16 4.13
CA ALA A 93 -19.61 -2.59 4.39
C ALA A 93 -21.05 -3.13 4.17
N LEU A 94 -22.06 -2.24 4.16
CA LEU A 94 -23.46 -2.60 3.89
C LEU A 94 -23.80 -2.59 2.39
N GLN A 95 -22.89 -2.16 1.52
CA GLN A 95 -23.12 -2.03 0.08
C GLN A 95 -22.55 -3.21 -0.69
N ASP A 96 -23.20 -3.54 -1.81
CA ASP A 96 -22.63 -4.44 -2.81
C ASP A 96 -21.67 -3.65 -3.70
N LEU A 97 -20.40 -3.67 -3.33
CA LEU A 97 -19.34 -2.94 -4.01
C LEU A 97 -18.76 -3.80 -5.13
N THR A 98 -19.39 -3.81 -6.29
CA THR A 98 -18.76 -4.38 -7.49
C THR A 98 -17.85 -3.34 -8.13
N VAL A 99 -16.54 -3.58 -8.17
CA VAL A 99 -15.55 -2.65 -8.74
C VAL A 99 -14.61 -3.37 -9.70
N THR A 100 -14.09 -2.66 -10.69
CA THR A 100 -13.07 -3.23 -11.61
C THR A 100 -11.68 -2.69 -11.26
N ALA A 101 -10.64 -3.49 -11.47
CA ALA A 101 -9.26 -3.08 -11.20
C ALA A 101 -8.83 -1.83 -12.00
N THR A 102 -9.43 -1.60 -13.17
CA THR A 102 -9.20 -0.40 -14.00
C THR A 102 -9.77 0.88 -13.42
N ASP A 103 -10.65 0.79 -12.41
CA ASP A 103 -11.28 1.96 -11.81
C ASP A 103 -10.37 2.68 -10.82
N ARG A 104 -9.22 2.08 -10.43
CA ARG A 104 -8.29 2.64 -9.45
C ARG A 104 -6.87 2.77 -10.01
N PRO A 105 -5.99 3.54 -9.35
CA PRO A 105 -4.57 3.54 -9.70
C PRO A 105 -3.92 2.16 -9.54
N CYS A 106 -2.91 1.89 -10.37
CA CYS A 106 -2.00 0.77 -10.14
C CYS A 106 -1.13 1.07 -8.92
N SER A 107 -1.04 0.12 -8.00
CA SER A 107 -0.14 0.23 -6.87
C SER A 107 1.29 -0.09 -7.29
N ARG A 108 2.26 0.53 -6.63
CA ARG A 108 3.67 0.18 -6.81
C ARG A 108 3.94 -1.30 -6.49
N GLY A 109 3.19 -1.88 -5.54
CA GLY A 109 3.22 -3.31 -5.24
C GLY A 109 2.85 -4.17 -6.45
N GLU A 110 1.80 -3.81 -7.20
CA GLU A 110 1.42 -4.48 -8.45
C GLU A 110 2.50 -4.34 -9.51
N THR A 111 3.01 -3.13 -9.76
CA THR A 111 4.11 -2.91 -10.74
C THR A 111 5.33 -3.78 -10.39
N ILE A 112 5.64 -3.93 -9.11
CA ILE A 112 6.73 -4.79 -8.64
C ILE A 112 6.43 -6.28 -8.90
N VAL A 113 5.21 -6.75 -8.61
CA VAL A 113 4.81 -8.15 -8.86
C VAL A 113 4.89 -8.47 -10.36
N GLU A 114 4.41 -7.57 -11.21
CA GLU A 114 4.49 -7.74 -12.67
C GLU A 114 5.94 -7.87 -13.16
N LEU A 115 6.84 -7.00 -12.68
CA LEU A 115 8.27 -7.11 -13.01
C LEU A 115 8.89 -8.42 -12.52
N CYS A 116 8.46 -8.91 -11.35
CA CYS A 116 8.90 -10.20 -10.85
C CYS A 116 8.39 -11.36 -11.69
N ASP A 117 7.15 -11.31 -12.18
CA ASP A 117 6.61 -12.32 -13.10
C ASP A 117 7.36 -12.33 -14.44
N GLU A 118 7.71 -11.15 -14.96
CA GLU A 118 8.59 -11.05 -16.13
C GLU A 118 9.99 -11.61 -15.85
N LEU A 119 10.56 -11.35 -14.68
CA LEU A 119 11.87 -11.88 -14.29
C LEU A 119 11.87 -13.40 -14.14
N ASP A 120 10.80 -14.00 -13.60
CA ASP A 120 10.64 -15.46 -13.49
C ASP A 120 10.58 -16.14 -14.87
N ALA A 121 10.03 -15.44 -15.88
CA ALA A 121 9.95 -15.94 -17.26
C ALA A 121 11.25 -15.78 -18.06
N GLU A 122 12.17 -14.93 -17.59
CA GLU A 122 13.41 -14.59 -18.31
C GLU A 122 14.63 -15.36 -17.78
N GLY A 123 15.48 -15.81 -18.69
CA GLY A 123 16.75 -16.46 -18.32
C GLY A 123 17.72 -15.47 -17.65
N HIS A 124 18.34 -15.88 -16.55
CA HIS A 124 19.45 -15.12 -15.93
C HIS A 124 20.60 -14.90 -16.93
N GLY A 125 21.24 -13.74 -16.84
CA GLY A 125 22.36 -13.36 -17.70
C GLY A 125 21.95 -12.76 -19.05
N THR A 126 20.66 -12.74 -19.38
CA THR A 126 20.18 -12.06 -20.58
C THR A 126 20.19 -10.54 -20.41
N LEU A 127 20.23 -9.80 -21.53
CA LEU A 127 20.11 -8.34 -21.52
C LEU A 127 18.75 -7.90 -20.93
N ARG A 128 17.68 -8.63 -21.25
CA ARG A 128 16.33 -8.33 -20.77
C ARG A 128 16.23 -8.50 -19.25
N PHE A 129 16.74 -9.61 -18.70
CA PHE A 129 16.81 -9.82 -17.25
C PHE A 129 17.51 -8.65 -16.54
N ASN A 130 18.67 -8.23 -17.05
CA ASN A 130 19.41 -7.11 -16.46
C ASN A 130 18.64 -5.77 -16.51
N THR A 131 17.89 -5.51 -17.59
CA THR A 131 17.05 -4.32 -17.72
C THR A 131 15.89 -4.34 -16.73
N LEU A 132 15.20 -5.48 -16.60
CA LEU A 132 14.11 -5.66 -15.64
C LEU A 132 14.60 -5.46 -14.19
N VAL A 133 15.75 -6.01 -13.82
CA VAL A 133 16.35 -5.81 -12.49
C VAL A 133 16.65 -4.34 -12.21
N ARG A 134 17.14 -3.57 -13.19
CA ARG A 134 17.38 -2.12 -13.01
C ARG A 134 16.09 -1.35 -12.83
N ARG A 135 15.05 -1.66 -13.62
CA ARG A 135 13.72 -1.04 -13.49
C ARG A 135 13.09 -1.36 -12.13
N LEU A 136 13.18 -2.62 -11.70
CA LEU A 136 12.75 -3.04 -10.37
C LEU A 136 13.50 -2.24 -9.28
N ARG A 137 14.81 -2.08 -9.42
CA ARG A 137 15.63 -1.33 -8.46
C ARG A 137 15.24 0.14 -8.34
N SER A 138 14.82 0.79 -9.43
CA SER A 138 14.41 2.20 -9.42
C SER A 138 13.05 2.44 -8.76
N ILE A 139 12.17 1.43 -8.76
CA ILE A 139 10.85 1.54 -8.13
C ILE A 139 10.78 0.89 -6.74
N ALA A 140 11.76 0.07 -6.36
CA ALA A 140 11.77 -0.59 -5.06
C ALA A 140 11.84 0.43 -3.90
N VAL A 141 10.94 0.28 -2.94
CA VAL A 141 10.81 1.12 -1.74
C VAL A 141 10.56 0.28 -0.49
N TYR A 142 10.87 0.84 0.68
CA TYR A 142 10.72 0.17 1.99
C TYR A 142 11.36 -1.23 2.01
N ASP A 143 10.58 -2.25 2.38
CA ASP A 143 11.03 -3.62 2.59
C ASP A 143 11.52 -4.32 1.30
N THR A 144 11.13 -3.82 0.11
CA THR A 144 11.57 -4.39 -1.18
C THR A 144 12.98 -3.93 -1.61
N VAL A 145 13.53 -2.88 -0.98
CA VAL A 145 14.84 -2.30 -1.37
C VAL A 145 15.97 -3.31 -1.20
N SER A 146 15.94 -4.09 -0.11
CA SER A 146 16.98 -5.06 0.20
C SER A 146 17.04 -6.19 -0.83
N ASP A 147 15.88 -6.72 -1.20
CA ASP A 147 15.78 -7.79 -2.20
C ASP A 147 16.14 -7.28 -3.59
N ALA A 148 15.67 -6.09 -3.98
CA ALA A 148 16.02 -5.50 -5.27
C ALA A 148 17.54 -5.27 -5.40
N ARG A 149 18.21 -4.81 -4.35
CA ARG A 149 19.69 -4.68 -4.29
C ARG A 149 20.38 -6.03 -4.39
N THR A 150 19.81 -7.05 -3.75
CA THR A 150 20.35 -8.41 -3.79
C THR A 150 20.23 -8.97 -5.21
N LEU A 151 19.08 -8.81 -5.85
CA LEU A 151 18.87 -9.24 -7.23
C LEU A 151 19.80 -8.52 -8.21
N GLU A 152 20.02 -7.22 -8.05
CA GLU A 152 20.99 -6.46 -8.85
C GLU A 152 22.43 -6.98 -8.69
N ARG A 153 22.81 -7.35 -7.47
CA ARG A 153 24.12 -7.95 -7.18
C ARG A 153 24.27 -9.32 -7.85
N LEU A 154 23.22 -10.14 -7.79
CA LEU A 154 23.19 -11.47 -8.42
C LEU A 154 23.20 -11.36 -9.96
N ALA A 155 22.49 -10.39 -10.53
CA ALA A 155 22.45 -10.14 -11.98
C ALA A 155 23.83 -9.86 -12.57
N LYS A 156 24.73 -9.20 -11.82
CA LYS A 156 26.10 -8.86 -12.25
C LYS A 156 27.10 -10.03 -12.19
N ARG A 157 26.73 -11.15 -11.57
CA ARG A 157 27.64 -12.31 -11.39
C ARG A 157 27.58 -13.26 -12.59
N LYS A 158 28.74 -13.77 -13.00
CA LYS A 158 28.86 -14.76 -14.11
C LYS A 158 28.32 -16.15 -13.77
N LYS A 159 28.34 -16.53 -12.50
CA LYS A 159 27.80 -17.80 -11.99
C LYS A 159 27.03 -17.50 -10.71
N VAL A 160 25.77 -17.91 -10.67
CA VAL A 160 24.84 -17.77 -9.54
C VAL A 160 24.06 -19.06 -9.43
N ASP A 161 23.76 -19.47 -8.21
CA ASP A 161 22.79 -20.54 -7.97
C ASP A 161 21.39 -20.05 -8.39
N PRO A 162 20.74 -20.69 -9.39
CA PRO A 162 19.39 -20.31 -9.82
C PRO A 162 18.39 -20.25 -8.67
N TYR A 163 18.56 -21.08 -7.64
CA TYR A 163 17.69 -21.07 -6.47
C TYR A 163 17.74 -19.75 -5.70
N GLU A 164 18.90 -19.09 -5.60
CA GLU A 164 19.01 -17.78 -4.94
C GLU A 164 18.19 -16.72 -5.67
N ILE A 165 18.20 -16.74 -7.01
CA ILE A 165 17.44 -15.80 -7.84
C ILE A 165 15.95 -16.03 -7.65
N THR A 166 15.49 -17.27 -7.82
CA THR A 166 14.06 -17.63 -7.65
C THR A 166 13.56 -17.31 -6.24
N ARG A 167 14.36 -17.62 -5.21
CA ARG A 167 14.01 -17.30 -3.81
C ARG A 167 13.88 -15.80 -3.58
N THR A 168 14.81 -14.99 -4.11
CA THR A 168 14.75 -13.54 -3.98
C THR A 168 13.55 -12.96 -4.71
N ILE A 169 13.26 -13.41 -5.94
CA ILE A 169 12.07 -12.97 -6.70
C ILE A 169 10.79 -13.34 -5.94
N HIS A 170 10.70 -14.57 -5.44
CA HIS A 170 9.53 -15.03 -4.68
C HIS A 170 9.30 -14.22 -3.40
N HIS A 171 10.36 -13.97 -2.62
CA HIS A 171 10.26 -13.15 -1.42
C HIS A 171 9.81 -11.71 -1.76
N LEU A 172 10.36 -11.13 -2.83
CA LEU A 172 10.00 -9.80 -3.29
C LEU A 172 8.51 -9.72 -3.66
N LYS A 173 7.96 -10.73 -4.37
CA LYS A 173 6.51 -10.84 -4.65
C LYS A 173 5.67 -10.89 -3.39
N LEU A 174 6.09 -11.66 -2.37
CA LEU A 174 5.35 -11.76 -1.11
C LEU A 174 5.29 -10.42 -0.36
N VAL A 175 6.40 -9.68 -0.34
CA VAL A 175 6.48 -8.36 0.29
C VAL A 175 5.67 -7.33 -0.50
N ALA A 176 5.81 -7.31 -1.83
CA ALA A 176 5.12 -6.37 -2.71
C ALA A 176 3.59 -6.48 -2.63
N ARG A 177 3.07 -7.70 -2.45
CA ARG A 177 1.64 -7.97 -2.22
C ARG A 177 1.06 -7.35 -0.94
N ARG A 178 1.91 -6.84 -0.05
CA ARG A 178 1.51 -6.10 1.15
C ARG A 178 1.58 -4.58 0.95
N MET A 179 2.06 -4.09 -0.19
CA MET A 179 2.34 -2.67 -0.47
C MET A 179 1.29 -2.00 -1.34
N PHE A 180 0.07 -2.52 -1.37
CA PHE A 180 -1.01 -2.06 -2.25
C PHE A 180 -1.63 -0.70 -1.86
N TYR A 181 -1.09 -0.05 -0.83
CA TYR A 181 -1.44 1.30 -0.36
C TYR A 181 -0.49 2.39 -0.90
N VAL A 182 0.50 2.02 -1.71
CA VAL A 182 1.49 2.95 -2.28
C VAL A 182 1.21 3.10 -3.77
N LYS A 183 0.91 4.33 -4.20
CA LYS A 183 0.75 4.68 -5.62
C LYS A 183 2.10 4.64 -6.34
N ASP A 184 2.10 4.17 -7.59
CA ASP A 184 3.29 4.18 -8.47
C ASP A 184 3.78 5.61 -8.75
#